data_AF-A0A7S4DZ79-F1
#
_entry.id   AF-A0A7S4DZ79-F1
#
_cell.length_a   1.000
_cell.length_b   1.000
_cell.length_c   1.000
_cell.angle_alpha   90.00
_cell.angle_beta   90.00
_cell.angle_gamma   90.00
#
_symmetry.space_group_name_H-M   'P 1'
#
loop_
_entity.id
_entity.type
_entity.pdbx_description
1 polymer ?
#
loop_
_entity_poly.entity_id
_entity_poly.type
_entity_poly.pdbx_seq_one_letter_code
_entity_poly.pdbx_strand_id
1 'polypeptide(L)'
;KRMAAHPRMLVLRLFPRGAGQVLRFGAEGRHTRWMSKQAGAPKTGDPSRHVLALKDITKKVGSERVLFKDINLSFYHGAKIGVLGHNGCGKSSLMKIIGGLDKDYDGSVVLLEDDMKIGYLQQEPELDSSKDVDGNILDGIRHKQDLLDTYEQITQAFSEEDADFDKLVARQAEVQVMIDDLNCWDLQH
;
A
#
# COMPACT_ATOMS: atom_id res chain seq x y z
N LYS A 1 29.12 22.18 16.23
CA LYS A 1 28.11 22.28 15.15
C LYS A 1 27.10 21.16 15.33
N ARG A 2 25.91 21.42 15.92
CA ARG A 2 24.84 20.42 16.05
C ARG A 2 24.09 20.35 14.71
N MET A 3 24.09 19.19 14.07
CA MET A 3 23.32 18.93 12.85
C MET A 3 21.82 18.95 13.18
N ALA A 4 21.06 19.78 12.49
CA ALA A 4 19.61 19.80 12.56
C ALA A 4 19.06 18.51 11.94
N ALA A 5 18.27 17.75 12.70
CA ALA A 5 17.58 16.57 12.21
C ALA A 5 16.39 16.99 11.34
N HIS A 6 16.45 16.70 10.04
CA HIS A 6 15.32 16.90 9.14
C HIS A 6 14.27 15.79 9.34
N PRO A 7 12.97 16.11 9.37
CA PRO A 7 11.91 15.11 9.44
C PRO A 7 11.87 14.28 8.15
N ARG A 8 12.01 12.95 8.27
CA ARG A 8 11.84 12.00 7.16
C ARG A 8 10.36 11.63 7.01
N MET A 9 9.81 11.88 5.81
CA MET A 9 8.44 11.57 5.43
C MET A 9 8.38 10.16 4.83
N LEU A 10 7.52 9.29 5.37
CA LEU A 10 7.22 7.98 4.78
C LEU A 10 5.78 7.97 4.28
N VAL A 11 5.57 7.52 3.04
CA VAL A 11 4.29 7.59 2.33
C VAL A 11 3.65 6.21 2.30
N LEU A 12 2.50 6.06 2.94
CA LEU A 12 1.61 4.91 2.73
C LEU A 12 0.63 5.29 1.62
N ARG A 13 0.55 4.49 0.55
CA ARG A 13 -0.35 4.76 -0.58
C ARG A 13 -1.57 3.84 -0.49
N LEU A 14 -2.66 4.39 0.03
CA LEU A 14 -4.00 3.85 -0.17
C LEU A 14 -4.55 4.51 -1.45
N PHE A 15 -4.89 3.72 -2.46
CA PHE A 15 -5.64 4.20 -3.64
C PHE A 15 -7.12 4.39 -3.22
N PRO A 16 -7.92 5.37 -3.73
CA PRO A 16 -7.75 6.26 -4.89
C PRO A 16 -7.65 7.78 -4.53
N ARG A 17 -7.55 8.64 -5.55
CA ARG A 17 -7.08 10.05 -5.52
C ARG A 17 -7.98 11.01 -4.69
N GLY A 18 -7.44 11.58 -3.61
CA GLY A 18 -8.10 12.63 -2.82
C GLY A 18 -7.16 13.41 -1.89
N ALA A 19 -7.70 14.38 -1.14
CA ALA A 19 -6.97 15.31 -0.27
C ALA A 19 -6.22 14.63 0.91
N GLY A 20 -5.14 15.25 1.39
CA GLY A 20 -4.25 14.67 2.38
C GLY A 20 -4.57 15.00 3.84
N GLN A 21 -4.48 14.00 4.72
CA GLN A 21 -4.48 14.09 6.18
C GLN A 21 -3.04 13.92 6.70
N VAL A 22 -2.66 14.63 7.77
CA VAL A 22 -1.31 14.55 8.35
C VAL A 22 -1.41 14.16 9.82
N LEU A 23 -0.78 13.04 10.18
CA LEU A 23 -0.71 12.55 11.55
C LEU A 23 0.63 12.94 12.18
N ARG A 24 0.59 13.59 13.35
CA ARG A 24 1.78 14.03 14.10
C ARG A 24 1.90 13.25 15.40
N PHE A 25 3.02 12.56 15.59
CA PHE A 25 3.39 11.90 16.85
C PHE A 25 4.24 12.83 17.72
N GLY A 26 3.73 13.14 18.92
CA GLY A 26 4.48 13.79 19.99
C GLY A 26 5.29 12.76 20.78
N ALA A 27 6.53 13.10 21.12
CA ALA A 27 7.30 12.34 22.11
C ALA A 27 6.83 12.75 23.52
N GLU A 28 6.73 11.76 24.40
CA GLU A 28 6.40 11.85 25.84
C GLU A 28 4.92 12.03 26.24
N GLY A 29 4.30 10.90 26.62
CA GLY A 29 3.54 10.76 27.88
C GLY A 29 2.30 11.62 28.15
N ARG A 30 1.88 12.53 27.28
CA ARG A 30 0.68 13.36 27.51
C ARG A 30 -0.11 13.54 26.22
N HIS A 31 -1.38 13.15 26.27
CA HIS A 31 -2.48 13.43 25.35
C HIS A 31 -2.08 13.96 23.95
N THR A 32 -2.21 13.12 22.93
CA THR A 32 -2.24 13.56 21.53
C THR A 32 -3.47 14.45 21.30
N ARG A 33 -3.26 15.78 21.32
CA ARG A 33 -4.30 16.75 20.94
C ARG A 33 -4.37 16.82 19.42
N TRP A 34 -5.56 16.52 18.91
CA TRP A 34 -5.93 16.56 17.51
C TRP A 34 -5.91 17.99 16.96
N MET A 35 -5.28 18.20 15.81
CA MET A 35 -5.47 19.37 14.96
C MET A 35 -5.72 18.89 13.53
N SER A 36 -6.99 18.71 13.17
CA SER A 36 -7.39 18.57 11.77
C SER A 36 -7.53 19.97 11.17
N LYS A 37 -6.75 20.29 10.14
CA LYS A 37 -7.19 21.29 9.16
C LYS A 37 -7.99 20.52 8.12
N GLN A 38 -9.30 20.75 8.08
CA GLN A 38 -10.14 20.26 7.00
C GLN A 38 -9.68 20.94 5.69
N ALA A 39 -9.09 20.15 4.80
CA ALA A 39 -8.98 20.49 3.39
C ALA A 39 -9.94 19.56 2.64
N GLY A 40 -10.73 20.15 1.73
CA GLY A 40 -11.95 19.62 1.08
C GLY A 40 -12.08 18.10 0.86
N ALA A 41 -13.30 17.62 1.03
CA ALA A 41 -13.71 16.22 0.84
C ALA A 41 -13.36 15.69 -0.58
N PRO A 42 -12.96 14.40 -0.71
CA PRO A 42 -12.71 13.75 -1.99
C PRO A 42 -14.01 13.56 -2.81
N LYS A 43 -13.89 13.53 -4.15
CA LYS A 43 -15.01 13.55 -5.11
C LYS A 43 -15.46 12.17 -5.64
N THR A 44 -15.00 11.06 -5.07
CA THR A 44 -15.47 9.73 -5.48
C THR A 44 -15.32 8.73 -4.35
N GLY A 45 -16.42 8.03 -4.03
CA GLY A 45 -16.61 7.26 -2.80
C GLY A 45 -17.34 8.11 -1.73
N ASP A 46 -18.23 7.49 -0.95
CA ASP A 46 -18.87 8.17 0.18
C ASP A 46 -17.76 8.60 1.17
N PRO A 47 -17.45 9.90 1.30
CA PRO A 47 -16.37 10.39 2.15
C PRO A 47 -16.61 10.11 3.64
N SER A 48 -17.79 9.61 4.00
CA SER A 48 -18.16 9.12 5.34
C SER A 48 -17.58 7.75 5.66
N ARG A 49 -17.23 6.94 4.65
CA ARG A 49 -16.93 5.53 4.87
C ARG A 49 -15.47 5.34 5.25
N HIS A 50 -15.27 4.77 6.44
CA HIS A 50 -13.97 4.32 6.89
C HIS A 50 -13.58 3.04 6.16
N VAL A 51 -12.31 2.95 5.75
CA VAL A 51 -11.74 1.77 5.09
C VAL A 51 -10.85 0.96 6.02
N LEU A 52 -10.20 1.64 6.97
CA LEU A 52 -9.30 1.04 7.95
C LEU A 52 -9.52 1.69 9.31
N ALA A 53 -9.63 0.88 10.35
CA ALA A 53 -9.72 1.31 11.74
C ALA A 53 -8.67 0.61 12.61
N LEU A 54 -7.95 1.40 13.39
CA LEU A 54 -7.00 0.98 14.43
C LEU A 54 -7.61 1.37 15.76
N LYS A 55 -7.72 0.40 16.67
CA LYS A 55 -8.27 0.62 18.01
C LYS A 55 -7.28 0.17 19.07
N ASP A 56 -6.98 1.09 19.99
CA ASP A 56 -6.14 0.90 21.18
C ASP A 56 -4.75 0.29 20.87
N ILE A 57 -4.19 0.65 19.72
CA ILE A 57 -2.94 0.08 19.23
C ILE A 57 -1.76 0.53 20.10
N THR A 58 -1.08 -0.45 20.70
CA THR A 58 0.11 -0.25 21.54
C THR A 58 1.23 -1.17 21.09
N LYS A 59 2.43 -0.62 20.88
CA LYS A 59 3.62 -1.39 20.51
C LYS A 59 4.71 -1.21 21.55
N LYS A 60 5.24 -2.34 21.99
CA LYS A 60 6.40 -2.44 22.88
C LYS A 60 7.54 -3.14 22.13
N VAL A 61 8.78 -2.83 22.49
CA VAL A 61 9.99 -3.48 21.99
C VAL A 61 10.80 -3.93 23.19
N GLY A 62 11.03 -5.24 23.32
CA GLY A 62 11.61 -5.83 24.52
C GLY A 62 10.68 -5.69 25.73
N SER A 63 11.24 -5.80 26.93
CA SER A 63 10.47 -5.78 28.18
C SER A 63 10.03 -4.38 28.63
N GLU A 64 10.74 -3.32 28.25
CA GLU A 64 10.55 -2.00 28.89
C GLU A 64 10.22 -0.85 27.92
N ARG A 65 10.50 -0.98 26.63
CA ARG A 65 10.40 0.18 25.73
C ARG A 65 9.06 0.22 24.99
N VAL A 66 8.16 1.09 25.46
CA VAL A 66 6.93 1.44 24.73
C VAL A 66 7.28 2.41 23.60
N LEU A 67 7.00 2.04 22.35
CA LEU A 67 7.18 2.94 21.20
C LEU A 67 6.03 3.94 21.08
N PHE A 68 4.81 3.44 21.24
CA PHE A 68 3.58 4.21 21.28
C PHE A 68 2.49 3.39 22.00
N LYS A 69 1.49 4.10 22.52
CA LYS A 69 0.43 3.53 23.34
C LYS A 69 -0.92 4.14 22.96
N ASP A 70 -1.97 3.33 23.04
CA ASP A 70 -3.38 3.74 22.93
C ASP A 70 -3.70 4.51 21.62
N ILE A 71 -3.08 4.11 20.50
CA ILE A 71 -3.33 4.70 19.19
C ILE A 71 -4.70 4.27 18.69
N ASN A 72 -5.56 5.26 18.47
CA ASN A 72 -6.87 5.10 17.85
C ASN A 72 -6.92 5.95 16.57
N LEU A 73 -7.05 5.31 15.40
CA LEU A 73 -7.03 5.96 14.09
C LEU A 73 -8.05 5.33 13.16
N SER A 74 -8.68 6.13 12.32
CA SER A 74 -9.52 5.62 11.24
C SER A 74 -9.26 6.41 9.96
N PHE A 75 -9.25 5.72 8.83
CA PHE A 75 -8.96 6.30 7.53
C PHE A 75 -10.20 6.25 6.66
N TYR A 76 -10.46 7.34 5.95
CA TYR A 76 -11.54 7.43 4.97
C TYR A 76 -11.08 6.94 3.61
N HIS A 77 -12.03 6.52 2.79
CA HIS A 77 -11.77 6.17 1.41
C HIS A 77 -11.10 7.35 0.67
N GLY A 78 -9.99 7.08 0.00
CA GLY A 78 -9.20 8.07 -0.75
C GLY A 78 -8.38 9.09 0.06
N ALA A 79 -8.26 8.91 1.38
CA ALA A 79 -7.39 9.74 2.20
C ALA A 79 -5.91 9.46 1.94
N LYS A 80 -5.10 10.52 1.77
CA LYS A 80 -3.63 10.41 1.74
C LYS A 80 -3.04 10.76 3.08
N ILE A 81 -2.27 9.88 3.70
CA ILE A 81 -1.88 10.06 5.11
C ILE A 81 -0.37 10.12 5.27
N GLY A 82 0.11 11.20 5.87
CA GLY A 82 1.52 11.35 6.24
C GLY A 82 1.72 11.10 7.73
N VAL A 83 2.67 10.23 8.09
CA VAL A 83 3.06 10.00 9.48
C VAL A 83 4.33 10.79 9.81
N LEU A 84 4.25 11.70 10.78
CA LEU A 84 5.36 12.56 11.23
C LEU A 84 5.72 12.30 12.68
N GLY A 85 7.01 12.39 13.01
CA GLY A 85 7.51 12.23 14.38
C GLY A 85 9.02 12.03 14.41
N HIS A 86 9.61 12.10 15.61
CA HIS A 86 11.05 11.93 15.81
C HIS A 86 11.56 10.53 15.36
N ASN A 87 12.87 10.39 15.17
CA ASN A 87 13.45 9.07 14.91
C ASN A 87 13.24 8.19 16.16
N GLY A 88 12.82 6.95 15.96
CA GLY A 88 12.57 6.01 17.05
C GLY A 88 11.22 6.13 17.77
N CYS A 89 10.29 6.99 17.31
CA CYS A 89 8.91 7.04 17.87
C CYS A 89 7.97 5.93 17.32
N GLY A 90 8.49 4.99 16.55
CA GLY A 90 7.70 3.85 16.06
C GLY A 90 6.93 4.06 14.75
N LYS A 91 7.19 5.12 13.96
CA LYS A 91 6.52 5.33 12.64
C LYS A 91 6.59 4.09 11.74
N SER A 92 7.79 3.53 11.55
CA SER A 92 7.97 2.33 10.74
C SER A 92 7.27 1.13 11.34
N SER A 93 7.25 1.00 12.67
CA SER A 93 6.51 -0.07 13.36
C SER A 93 5.01 0.05 13.14
N LEU A 94 4.43 1.26 13.26
CA LEU A 94 3.03 1.50 12.98
C LEU A 94 2.66 1.15 11.53
N MET A 95 3.52 1.51 10.57
CA MET A 95 3.28 1.17 9.16
C MET A 95 3.39 -0.33 8.90
N LYS A 96 4.30 -1.05 9.58
CA LYS A 96 4.38 -2.52 9.51
C LYS A 96 3.15 -3.20 10.12
N ILE A 97 2.62 -2.67 11.22
CA ILE A 97 1.37 -3.15 11.84
C ILE A 97 0.20 -2.98 10.86
N ILE A 98 0.05 -1.80 10.26
CA ILE A 98 -0.98 -1.52 9.25
C ILE A 98 -0.81 -2.43 8.03
N GLY A 99 0.43 -2.66 7.60
CA GLY A 99 0.77 -3.58 6.51
C GLY A 99 0.59 -5.07 6.82
N GLY A 100 0.20 -5.44 8.05
CA GLY A 100 0.07 -6.83 8.48
C GLY A 100 1.40 -7.57 8.66
N LEU A 101 2.54 -6.88 8.57
CA LEU A 101 3.89 -7.44 8.67
C LEU A 101 4.38 -7.60 10.11
N ASP A 102 3.87 -6.77 11.04
CA ASP A 102 4.17 -6.87 12.47
C ASP A 102 2.88 -7.17 13.23
N LYS A 103 2.81 -8.35 13.85
CA LYS A 103 1.64 -8.85 14.61
C LYS A 103 1.83 -8.75 16.12
N ASP A 104 3.00 -8.31 16.57
CA ASP A 104 3.33 -8.20 17.98
C ASP A 104 2.89 -6.83 18.50
N TYR A 105 1.61 -6.65 18.75
CA TYR A 105 1.06 -5.41 19.30
C TYR A 105 -0.21 -5.71 20.09
N ASP A 106 -0.53 -4.83 21.04
CA ASP A 106 -1.83 -4.85 21.73
C ASP A 106 -2.84 -4.01 20.92
N GLY A 107 -4.11 -4.39 20.90
CA GLY A 107 -5.19 -3.68 20.21
C GLY A 107 -5.74 -4.42 18.99
N SER A 108 -6.42 -3.71 18.08
CA SER A 108 -7.00 -4.32 16.86
C SER A 108 -6.88 -3.42 15.63
N VAL A 109 -6.62 -4.06 14.49
CA VAL A 109 -6.62 -3.44 13.16
C VAL A 109 -7.72 -4.11 12.34
N VAL A 110 -8.66 -3.32 11.84
CA VAL A 110 -9.85 -3.79 11.12
C VAL A 110 -9.91 -3.14 9.76
N LEU A 111 -9.93 -3.95 8.71
CA LEU A 111 -10.34 -3.55 7.36
C LEU A 111 -11.87 -3.59 7.32
N LEU A 112 -12.49 -2.50 6.88
CA LEU A 112 -13.95 -2.35 6.88
C LEU A 112 -14.58 -2.69 5.51
N GLU A 113 -13.74 -3.05 4.55
CA GLU A 113 -14.11 -3.51 3.21
C GLU A 113 -13.38 -4.83 2.95
N ASP A 114 -14.13 -5.88 2.62
CA ASP A 114 -13.63 -7.26 2.53
C ASP A 114 -12.68 -7.49 1.33
N ASP A 115 -12.80 -6.66 0.29
CA ASP A 115 -12.02 -6.72 -0.94
C ASP A 115 -10.79 -5.80 -0.92
N MET A 116 -10.52 -5.11 0.19
CA MET A 116 -9.42 -4.16 0.26
C MET A 116 -8.05 -4.85 0.38
N LYS A 117 -7.15 -4.52 -0.54
CA LYS A 117 -5.75 -4.97 -0.52
C LYS A 117 -4.85 -3.90 0.09
N ILE A 118 -3.91 -4.32 0.95
CA ILE A 118 -2.91 -3.43 1.54
C ILE A 118 -1.58 -3.60 0.78
N GLY A 119 -1.08 -2.52 0.18
CA GLY A 119 0.26 -2.45 -0.38
C GLY A 119 1.25 -1.84 0.62
N TYR A 120 2.38 -2.50 0.85
CA TYR A 120 3.47 -1.99 1.70
C TYR A 120 4.75 -1.87 0.90
N LEU A 121 5.31 -0.66 0.82
CA LEU A 121 6.60 -0.41 0.19
C LEU A 121 7.67 -0.24 1.29
N GLN A 122 8.72 -1.06 1.23
CA GLN A 122 9.81 -1.00 2.20
C GLN A 122 10.65 0.26 2.00
N GLN A 123 11.23 0.78 3.09
CA GLN A 123 12.17 1.92 3.02
C GLN A 123 13.43 1.56 2.22
N GLU A 124 13.91 0.34 2.42
CA GLU A 124 15.05 -0.23 1.73
C GLU A 124 14.53 -1.51 1.06
N PRO A 125 14.13 -1.44 -0.22
CA PRO A 125 13.69 -2.63 -0.94
C PRO A 125 14.88 -3.56 -1.15
N GLU A 126 14.66 -4.86 -0.98
CA GLU A 126 15.63 -5.87 -1.36
C GLU A 126 15.62 -6.00 -2.89
N LEU A 127 16.80 -5.87 -3.49
CA LEU A 127 17.00 -5.99 -4.94
C LEU A 127 17.82 -7.25 -5.23
N ASP A 128 17.50 -7.92 -6.32
CA ASP A 128 18.27 -9.06 -6.81
C ASP A 128 19.53 -8.53 -7.51
N SER A 129 20.69 -8.79 -6.91
CA SER A 129 21.99 -8.38 -7.45
C SER A 129 22.39 -9.12 -8.73
N SER A 130 21.70 -10.21 -9.08
CA SER A 130 21.92 -10.94 -10.33
C SER A 130 21.19 -10.34 -11.52
N LYS A 131 20.22 -9.45 -11.28
CA LYS A 131 19.44 -8.75 -12.30
C LYS A 131 19.96 -7.34 -12.51
N ASP A 132 19.71 -6.80 -13.70
CA ASP A 132 19.90 -5.38 -13.97
C ASP A 132 18.76 -4.54 -13.37
N VAL A 133 18.83 -3.23 -13.61
CA VAL A 133 17.83 -2.28 -13.10
C VAL A 133 16.45 -2.61 -13.65
N ASP A 134 16.36 -2.91 -14.95
CA ASP A 134 15.10 -3.21 -15.62
C ASP A 134 14.48 -4.51 -15.08
N GLY A 135 15.27 -5.57 -14.89
CA GLY A 135 14.80 -6.81 -14.30
C GLY A 135 14.24 -6.63 -12.88
N ASN A 136 14.88 -5.83 -12.05
CA ASN A 136 14.38 -5.52 -10.70
C ASN A 136 13.10 -4.68 -10.73
N ILE A 137 12.96 -3.75 -11.68
CA ILE A 137 11.73 -2.97 -11.87
C ILE A 137 10.59 -3.89 -12.35
N LEU A 138 10.88 -4.74 -13.34
CA LEU A 138 9.93 -5.68 -13.93
C LEU A 138 9.39 -6.67 -12.90
N ASP A 139 10.20 -7.13 -11.95
CA ASP A 139 9.72 -7.97 -10.85
C ASP A 139 8.57 -7.30 -10.07
N GLY A 140 8.65 -5.99 -9.84
CA GLY A 140 7.60 -5.22 -9.15
C GLY A 140 6.29 -5.11 -9.92
N ILE A 141 6.31 -5.31 -11.24
CA ILE A 141 5.16 -5.26 -12.14
C ILE A 141 4.93 -6.59 -12.87
N ARG A 142 5.55 -7.68 -12.40
CA ARG A 142 5.59 -8.97 -13.11
C ARG A 142 4.20 -9.49 -13.46
N HIS A 143 3.25 -9.34 -12.54
CA HIS A 143 1.84 -9.69 -12.74
C HIS A 143 1.19 -9.02 -13.96
N LYS A 144 1.62 -7.81 -14.35
CA LYS A 144 1.15 -7.14 -15.56
C LYS A 144 1.85 -7.68 -16.80
N GLN A 145 3.15 -7.93 -16.71
CA GLN A 145 3.93 -8.53 -17.78
C GLN A 145 3.42 -9.93 -18.12
N ASP A 146 3.13 -10.75 -17.11
CA ASP A 146 2.61 -12.11 -17.29
C ASP A 146 1.26 -12.13 -18.03
N LEU A 147 0.43 -11.08 -17.88
CA LEU A 147 -0.81 -10.94 -18.65
C LEU A 147 -0.55 -10.69 -20.13
N LEU A 148 0.43 -9.83 -20.46
CA LEU A 148 0.84 -9.58 -21.84
C LEU A 148 1.47 -10.84 -22.46
N ASP A 149 2.36 -11.51 -21.72
CA ASP A 149 3.00 -12.76 -22.14
C ASP A 149 1.93 -13.85 -22.39
N THR A 150 0.91 -13.94 -21.51
CA THR A 150 -0.22 -14.87 -21.67
C THR A 150 -1.04 -14.53 -22.92
N TYR A 151 -1.31 -13.25 -23.17
CA TYR A 151 -2.05 -12.81 -24.36
C TYR A 151 -1.30 -13.15 -25.66
N GLU A 152 0.02 -12.97 -25.69
CA GLU A 152 0.86 -13.34 -26.82
C GLU A 152 0.86 -14.86 -27.05
N GLN A 153 1.00 -15.65 -25.98
CA GLN A 153 0.91 -17.12 -26.05
C GLN A 153 -0.42 -17.60 -26.64
N ILE A 154 -1.54 -17.03 -26.19
CA ILE A 154 -2.87 -17.36 -26.74
C ILE A 154 -2.94 -16.98 -28.22
N THR A 155 -2.40 -15.81 -28.58
CA THR A 155 -2.36 -15.33 -29.96
C THR A 155 -1.56 -16.28 -30.87
N GLN A 156 -0.43 -16.78 -30.37
CA GLN A 156 0.39 -17.76 -31.07
C GLN A 156 -0.31 -19.11 -31.22
N ALA A 157 -1.01 -19.58 -30.18
CA ALA A 157 -1.73 -20.85 -30.17
C ALA A 157 -2.85 -20.91 -31.24
N PHE A 158 -3.40 -19.78 -31.69
CA PHE A 158 -4.34 -19.76 -32.82
C PHE A 158 -3.75 -20.27 -34.14
N SER A 159 -2.42 -20.37 -34.25
CA SER A 159 -1.74 -20.88 -35.43
C SER A 159 -1.47 -22.39 -35.39
N GLU A 160 -1.84 -23.08 -34.31
CA GLU A 160 -1.67 -24.53 -34.15
C GLU A 160 -2.74 -25.32 -34.92
N GLU A 161 -2.38 -26.48 -35.49
CA GLU A 161 -3.27 -27.26 -36.36
C GLU A 161 -4.47 -27.88 -35.61
N ASP A 162 -4.32 -28.16 -34.31
CA ASP A 162 -5.33 -28.77 -33.43
C ASP A 162 -5.92 -27.77 -32.42
N ALA A 163 -5.78 -26.46 -32.68
CA ALA A 163 -6.22 -25.40 -31.80
C ALA A 163 -7.74 -25.46 -31.49
N ASP A 164 -8.09 -25.41 -30.21
CA ASP A 164 -9.46 -25.25 -29.74
C ASP A 164 -9.84 -23.75 -29.73
N PHE A 165 -10.30 -23.26 -30.88
CA PHE A 165 -10.64 -21.85 -31.08
C PHE A 165 -11.63 -21.30 -30.05
N ASP A 166 -12.64 -22.08 -29.66
CA ASP A 166 -13.66 -21.64 -28.70
C ASP A 166 -13.04 -21.38 -27.32
N LYS A 167 -12.15 -22.28 -26.86
CA LYS A 167 -11.41 -22.09 -25.61
C LYS A 167 -10.44 -20.92 -25.69
N LEU A 168 -9.71 -20.78 -26.80
CA LEU A 168 -8.73 -19.71 -26.97
C LEU A 168 -9.39 -18.33 -26.99
N VAL A 169 -10.52 -18.17 -27.71
CA VAL A 169 -11.28 -16.92 -27.75
C VAL A 169 -11.84 -16.57 -26.37
N ALA A 170 -12.42 -17.52 -25.66
CA ALA A 170 -12.93 -17.29 -24.30
C ALA A 170 -11.81 -16.83 -23.35
N ARG A 171 -10.66 -17.51 -23.40
CA ARG A 171 -9.52 -17.16 -22.56
C ARG A 171 -8.89 -15.82 -22.94
N GLN A 172 -8.78 -15.51 -24.24
CA GLN A 172 -8.28 -14.24 -24.73
C GLN A 172 -9.15 -13.08 -24.23
N ALA A 173 -10.47 -13.23 -24.27
CA ALA A 173 -11.41 -12.22 -23.78
C ALA A 173 -11.23 -11.94 -22.27
N GLU A 174 -11.08 -12.99 -21.44
CA GLU A 174 -10.80 -12.83 -20.01
C GLU A 174 -9.50 -12.05 -19.76
N VAL A 175 -8.42 -12.43 -20.44
CA VAL A 175 -7.11 -11.80 -20.29
C VAL A 175 -7.13 -10.36 -20.79
N GLN A 176 -7.83 -10.09 -21.90
CA GLN A 176 -8.01 -8.74 -22.43
C GLN A 176 -8.68 -7.80 -21.43
N VAL A 177 -9.74 -8.25 -20.75
CA VAL A 177 -10.40 -7.46 -19.69
C VAL A 177 -9.41 -7.13 -18.58
N MET A 178 -8.60 -8.09 -18.13
CA MET A 178 -7.60 -7.85 -17.08
C MET A 178 -6.49 -6.89 -17.53
N ILE A 179 -6.06 -6.99 -18.78
CA ILE A 179 -5.05 -6.10 -19.37
C ILE A 179 -5.55 -4.66 -19.40
N ASP A 180 -6.81 -4.45 -19.82
CA ASP A 180 -7.41 -3.13 -19.91
C ASP A 180 -7.64 -2.52 -18.51
N ASP A 181 -8.17 -3.30 -17.57
CA ASP A 181 -8.39 -2.88 -16.18
C ASP A 181 -7.09 -2.43 -15.49
N LEU A 182 -5.98 -3.10 -15.79
CA LEU A 182 -4.67 -2.82 -15.20
C LEU A 182 -3.82 -1.85 -16.04
N ASN A 183 -4.32 -1.40 -17.20
CA ASN A 183 -3.59 -0.60 -18.18
C ASN A 183 -2.21 -1.21 -18.49
N CYS A 184 -2.16 -2.51 -18.80
CA CYS A 184 -0.88 -3.19 -19.01
C CYS A 184 -0.16 -2.75 -20.29
N TRP A 185 -0.89 -2.23 -21.30
CA TRP A 185 -0.30 -1.75 -22.55
C TRP A 185 0.71 -0.62 -22.38
N ASP A 186 0.59 0.19 -21.32
CA ASP A 186 1.53 1.28 -21.00
C ASP A 186 2.95 0.79 -20.70
N LEU A 187 3.17 -0.52 -20.52
CA LEU A 187 4.48 -1.11 -20.28
C LEU A 187 5.35 -1.23 -21.55
N GLN A 188 4.73 -1.16 -22.73
CA GLN A 188 5.41 -1.31 -24.03
C GLN A 188 5.74 0.04 -24.69
N HIS A 189 5.57 1.16 -23.96
CA HIS A 189 5.78 2.53 -24.44
C HIS A 189 6.84 3.25 -23.60
#